data_AF-A0A1H2HA12-F1
#
_entry.id   AF-A0A1H2HA12-F1
#
_cell.length_a   1.000
_cell.length_b   1.000
_cell.length_c   1.000
_cell.angle_alpha   90.00
_cell.angle_beta   90.00
_cell.angle_gamma   90.00
#
_symmetry.space_group_name_H-M   'P 1'
#
loop_
_entity.id
_entity.type
_entity.pdbx_description
1 polymer ?
#
loop_
_entity_poly.entity_id
_entity_poly.type
_entity_poly.pdbx_seq_one_letter_code
_entity_poly.pdbx_strand_id
1 'polypeptide(L)'
;MSLRPPSAAAAAFDPIGEALRHETVGEMAATLARLTAVLETALVSLDRASQAAAMSDAGEEPRAPDRRTARRHAQACDALWNVMIQRELCGLRRHEAFLREMKVPRSVELFMGPAATASARTGGARAAGPSAPGAPG
;
A
#
# COMPACT_ATOMS: atom_id res chain seq x y z
N MET A 1 -19.66 23.61 54.06
CA MET A 1 -18.54 23.65 53.10
C MET A 1 -18.08 22.22 52.84
N SER A 2 -18.07 21.81 51.57
CA SER A 2 -17.62 20.49 51.13
C SER A 2 -16.10 20.54 50.88
N LEU A 3 -15.37 19.57 51.44
CA LEU A 3 -13.99 19.31 51.08
C LEU A 3 -13.97 18.02 50.26
N ARG A 4 -13.88 18.18 48.94
CA ARG A 4 -13.54 17.08 48.01
C ARG A 4 -12.02 16.90 48.09
N PRO A 5 -11.50 15.71 48.45
CA PRO A 5 -10.06 15.49 48.45
C PRO A 5 -9.52 15.59 47.01
N PRO A 6 -8.32 16.18 46.81
CA PRO A 6 -7.71 16.26 45.50
C PRO A 6 -7.39 14.86 44.98
N SER A 7 -8.11 14.40 43.95
CA SER A 7 -7.73 13.19 43.21
C SER A 7 -6.63 13.53 42.20
N ALA A 8 -5.48 13.97 42.69
CA ALA A 8 -4.33 14.27 41.86
C ALA A 8 -3.05 14.08 42.66
N ALA A 9 -2.54 12.84 42.72
CA ALA A 9 -1.10 12.55 42.86
C ALA A 9 -0.84 11.04 42.89
N ALA A 10 -1.20 10.36 41.80
CA ALA A 10 -0.45 9.19 41.34
C ALA A 10 -0.70 9.09 39.85
N ALA A 11 -0.08 9.97 39.07
CA ALA A 11 0.40 9.51 37.77
C ALA A 11 1.40 8.40 38.11
N ALA A 12 0.89 7.17 38.24
CA ALA A 12 1.74 6.02 38.47
C ALA A 12 2.71 5.99 37.30
N PHE A 13 3.99 6.16 37.60
CA PHE A 13 5.05 5.88 36.65
C PHE A 13 4.78 4.49 36.08
N ASP A 14 4.42 4.43 34.80
CA ASP A 14 4.07 3.20 34.09
C ASP A 14 5.24 2.86 33.13
N PRO A 15 6.31 2.23 33.64
CA PRO A 15 7.49 1.91 32.85
C PRO A 15 7.17 0.90 31.75
N ILE A 16 6.19 0.01 31.98
CA ILE A 16 5.79 -1.00 31.00
C ILE A 16 5.04 -0.32 29.85
N GLY A 17 4.11 0.58 30.16
CA GLY A 17 3.42 1.37 29.12
C GLY A 17 4.37 2.25 28.32
N GLU A 18 5.41 2.82 28.95
CA GLU A 18 6.42 3.59 28.22
C GLU A 18 7.28 2.72 27.31
N ALA A 19 7.73 1.55 27.79
CA ALA A 19 8.45 0.58 26.96
C ALA A 19 7.62 0.14 25.74
N LEU A 20 6.33 -0.15 25.95
CA LEU A 20 5.43 -0.54 24.85
C LEU A 20 5.19 0.60 23.85
N ARG A 21 5.08 1.85 24.32
CA ARG A 21 5.01 3.02 23.43
C ARG A 21 6.27 3.15 22.58
N HIS A 22 7.44 2.96 23.17
CA HIS A 22 8.71 3.01 22.46
C HIS A 22 8.79 1.93 21.36
N GLU A 23 8.43 0.69 21.68
CA GLU A 23 8.36 -0.41 20.72
C GLU A 23 7.36 -0.14 19.59
N THR A 24 6.18 0.37 19.94
CA THR A 24 5.13 0.72 18.96
C THR A 24 5.63 1.77 17.98
N VAL A 25 6.27 2.84 18.46
CA VAL A 25 6.85 3.88 17.60
C VAL A 25 7.97 3.30 16.72
N GLY A 26 8.80 2.41 17.27
CA GLY A 26 9.82 1.69 16.53
C GLY A 26 9.24 0.86 15.37
N GLU A 27 8.18 0.08 15.64
CA GLU A 27 7.52 -0.74 14.61
C GLU A 27 6.79 0.12 13.58
N MET A 28 6.19 1.24 13.99
CA MET A 28 5.58 2.19 13.06
C MET A 28 6.60 2.81 12.10
N ALA A 29 7.78 3.18 12.60
CA ALA A 29 8.88 3.70 11.80
C ALA A 29 9.42 2.62 10.85
N ALA A 30 9.65 1.40 11.34
CA ALA A 30 10.11 0.28 10.54
C ALA A 30 9.12 -0.08 9.43
N THR A 31 7.82 -0.10 9.74
CA THR A 31 6.75 -0.32 8.78
C THR A 31 6.71 0.76 7.71
N LEU A 32 6.79 2.04 8.11
CA LEU A 32 6.83 3.14 7.16
C LEU A 32 8.03 3.06 6.21
N ALA A 33 9.21 2.70 6.72
CA ALA A 33 10.40 2.50 5.90
C ALA A 33 10.21 1.40 4.85
N ARG A 34 9.68 0.23 5.26
CA ARG A 34 9.40 -0.88 4.34
C ARG A 34 8.37 -0.50 3.26
N LEU A 35 7.28 0.17 3.64
CA LEU A 35 6.25 0.62 2.70
C LEU A 35 6.80 1.65 1.70
N THR A 36 7.66 2.55 2.17
CA THR A 36 8.32 3.55 1.31
C THR A 36 9.23 2.87 0.28
N ALA A 37 10.04 1.89 0.68
CA ALA A 37 10.87 1.12 -0.25
C ALA A 37 10.05 0.35 -1.31
N VAL A 38 8.87 -0.17 -0.93
CA VAL A 38 7.93 -0.79 -1.87
C VAL A 38 7.40 0.23 -2.87
N LEU A 39 7.02 1.44 -2.42
CA LEU A 39 6.59 2.53 -3.29
C LEU A 39 7.68 2.93 -4.28
N GLU A 40 8.92 3.13 -3.82
CA GLU A 40 10.06 3.45 -4.70
C GLU A 40 10.23 2.42 -5.81
N THR A 41 10.21 1.14 -5.43
CA THR A 41 10.34 0.02 -6.37
C THR A 41 9.18 0.01 -7.38
N ALA A 42 7.96 0.29 -6.94
CA ALA A 42 6.78 0.34 -7.80
C ALA A 42 6.84 1.52 -8.79
N LEU A 43 7.26 2.70 -8.34
CA LEU A 43 7.42 3.88 -9.18
C LEU A 43 8.50 3.67 -10.25
N VAL A 44 9.67 3.13 -9.87
CA VAL A 44 10.74 2.78 -10.84
C VAL A 44 10.25 1.73 -11.85
N SER A 45 9.48 0.74 -11.39
CA SER A 45 8.91 -0.28 -12.27
C SER A 45 7.89 0.28 -13.26
N LEU A 46 7.09 1.25 -12.83
CA LEU A 46 6.13 1.96 -13.67
C LEU A 46 6.86 2.81 -14.72
N ASP A 47 7.83 3.63 -14.30
CA ASP A 47 8.62 4.47 -15.21
C ASP A 47 9.29 3.65 -16.32
N ARG A 48 9.95 2.55 -15.95
CA ARG A 48 10.54 1.60 -16.93
C ARG A 48 9.52 0.99 -17.87
N ALA A 49 8.29 0.73 -17.42
CA ALA A 49 7.23 0.21 -18.27
C ALA A 49 6.72 1.27 -19.25
N SER A 50 6.50 2.48 -18.77
CA SER A 50 6.09 3.63 -19.59
C SER A 50 7.12 3.98 -20.68
N GLN A 51 8.41 3.97 -20.34
CA GLN A 51 9.49 4.21 -21.32
C GLN A 51 9.54 3.12 -22.40
N ALA A 52 9.42 1.85 -22.02
CA ALA A 52 9.40 0.74 -22.97
C ALA A 52 8.20 0.78 -23.93
N ALA A 53 7.02 1.18 -23.42
CA ALA A 53 5.83 1.37 -24.24
C ALA A 53 6.04 2.53 -25.24
N ALA A 54 6.55 3.67 -24.79
CA ALA A 54 6.80 4.83 -25.65
C ALA A 54 7.80 4.56 -26.79
N MET A 55 8.82 3.74 -26.56
CA MET A 55 9.77 3.33 -27.60
C MET A 55 9.15 2.40 -28.66
N SER A 56 8.10 1.66 -28.28
CA SER A 56 7.43 0.70 -29.16
C SER A 56 6.34 1.35 -30.03
N ASP A 57 5.80 2.48 -29.57
CA ASP A 57 4.66 3.20 -30.18
C ASP A 57 5.08 4.36 -31.10
N ALA A 58 6.38 4.46 -31.46
CA ALA A 58 6.95 5.57 -32.24
C ALA A 58 6.43 5.73 -33.70
N GLY A 59 5.27 5.14 -34.03
CA GLY A 59 4.62 5.25 -35.34
C GLY A 59 3.14 4.84 -35.41
N GLU A 60 2.46 4.51 -34.30
CA GLU A 60 1.03 4.17 -34.27
C GLU A 60 0.22 5.14 -33.38
N GLU A 61 -1.08 5.27 -33.66
CA GLU A 61 -2.02 6.08 -32.87
C GLU A 61 -2.07 5.67 -31.40
N PRO A 62 -2.48 6.57 -30.47
CA PRO A 62 -2.47 6.30 -29.04
C PRO A 62 -3.30 5.06 -28.68
N ARG A 63 -2.65 3.93 -28.40
CA ARG A 63 -3.33 2.72 -27.91
C ARG A 63 -3.57 2.80 -26.42
N ALA A 64 -4.60 2.08 -25.96
CA ALA A 64 -4.81 1.83 -24.54
C ALA A 64 -3.50 1.29 -23.90
N PRO A 65 -3.16 1.70 -22.67
CA PRO A 65 -1.93 1.27 -22.02
C PRO A 65 -1.86 -0.26 -22.02
N ASP A 66 -0.71 -0.79 -22.41
CA ASP A 66 -0.52 -2.23 -22.43
C ASP A 66 -0.80 -2.83 -21.03
N ARG A 67 -1.21 -4.11 -21.00
CA ARG A 67 -1.58 -4.78 -19.73
C ARG A 67 -0.48 -4.74 -18.67
N ARG A 68 0.79 -4.69 -19.07
CA ARG A 68 1.94 -4.64 -18.17
C ARG A 68 2.04 -3.26 -17.53
N THR A 69 1.94 -2.20 -18.31
CA THR A 69 1.95 -0.80 -17.84
C THR A 69 0.76 -0.53 -16.93
N ALA A 70 -0.45 -0.96 -17.30
CA ALA A 70 -1.65 -0.85 -16.45
C ALA A 70 -1.47 -1.58 -15.10
N ARG A 71 -0.87 -2.79 -15.11
CA ARG A 71 -0.57 -3.53 -13.87
C ARG A 71 0.47 -2.81 -13.00
N ARG A 72 1.53 -2.25 -13.58
CA ARG A 72 2.53 -1.49 -12.81
C ARG A 72 1.94 -0.21 -12.22
N HIS A 73 1.05 0.44 -12.96
CA HIS A 73 0.33 1.61 -12.47
C HIS A 73 -0.52 1.27 -11.25
N ALA A 74 -1.32 0.19 -11.32
CA ALA A 74 -2.10 -0.28 -10.17
C ALA A 74 -1.24 -0.65 -8.94
N GLN A 75 -0.06 -1.24 -9.15
CA GLN A 75 0.88 -1.53 -8.06
C GLN A 75 1.43 -0.26 -7.40
N ALA A 76 1.73 0.77 -8.19
CA ALA A 76 2.17 2.06 -7.66
C ALA A 76 1.04 2.77 -6.88
N CYS A 77 -0.19 2.71 -7.37
CA CYS A 77 -1.37 3.25 -6.68
C CYS A 77 -1.58 2.60 -5.31
N ASP A 78 -1.49 1.27 -5.23
CA ASP A 78 -1.64 0.51 -3.99
C ASP A 78 -0.49 0.77 -3.01
N ALA A 79 0.74 0.80 -3.51
CA ALA A 79 1.91 1.12 -2.68
C ALA A 79 1.82 2.54 -2.10
N LEU A 80 1.38 3.52 -2.91
CA LEU A 80 1.21 4.90 -2.44
C LEU A 80 0.13 4.99 -1.37
N TRP A 81 -1.01 4.31 -1.59
CA TRP A 81 -2.11 4.25 -0.62
C TRP A 81 -1.64 3.74 0.75
N ASN A 82 -0.89 2.64 0.77
CA ASN A 82 -0.36 2.06 2.01
C ASN A 82 0.60 3.02 2.74
N VAL A 83 1.47 3.71 2.00
CA VAL A 83 2.36 4.72 2.59
C VAL A 83 1.58 5.90 3.16
N MET A 84 0.55 6.38 2.46
CA MET A 84 -0.26 7.51 2.90
C MET A 84 -0.98 7.21 4.21
N ILE A 85 -1.62 6.04 4.33
CA ILE A 85 -2.23 5.58 5.60
C ILE A 85 -1.18 5.54 6.71
N GLN A 86 -0.04 4.89 6.48
CA GLN A 86 0.99 4.76 7.52
C GLN A 86 1.54 6.13 7.96
N ARG A 87 1.73 7.06 7.01
CA ARG A 87 2.15 8.42 7.33
C ARG A 87 1.13 9.15 8.19
N GLU A 88 -0.16 8.99 7.92
CA GLU A 88 -1.22 9.58 8.75
C GLU A 88 -1.24 8.98 10.17
N LEU A 89 -1.07 7.66 10.30
CA LEU A 89 -0.92 6.98 11.58
C LEU A 89 0.30 7.51 12.37
N CYS A 90 1.41 7.79 11.68
CA CYS A 90 2.59 8.41 12.27
C CYS A 90 2.47 9.93 12.50
N GLY A 91 1.34 10.56 12.16
CA GLY A 91 1.14 12.02 12.29
C GLY A 91 1.81 12.88 11.21
N LEU A 92 2.37 12.28 10.17
CA LEU A 92 3.08 12.95 9.07
C LEU A 92 2.12 13.46 7.99
N ARG A 93 1.42 14.56 8.26
CA ARG A 93 0.30 15.03 7.41
C ARG A 93 0.67 15.97 6.25
N ARG A 94 1.94 16.34 6.11
CA ARG A 94 2.42 17.13 4.96
C ARG A 94 2.61 16.21 3.76
N HIS A 95 1.55 15.98 3.01
CA HIS A 95 1.55 15.02 1.89
C HIS A 95 2.17 15.58 0.62
N GLU A 96 1.91 16.85 0.28
CA GLU A 96 2.40 17.46 -0.97
C GLU A 96 3.93 17.44 -1.09
N ALA A 97 4.63 17.78 0.00
CA ALA A 97 6.10 17.74 0.02
C ALA A 97 6.64 16.33 -0.23
N PHE A 98 6.01 15.33 0.38
CA PHE A 98 6.35 13.92 0.23
C PHE A 98 6.09 13.43 -1.21
N LEU A 99 4.91 13.71 -1.78
CA LEU A 99 4.56 13.31 -3.15
C LEU A 99 5.54 13.89 -4.18
N ARG A 100 5.96 15.14 -3.99
CA ARG A 100 6.96 15.81 -4.83
C ARG A 100 8.35 15.20 -4.68
N GLU A 101 8.80 14.93 -3.46
CA GLU A 101 10.10 14.31 -3.20
C GLU A 101 10.20 12.91 -3.83
N MET A 102 9.13 12.12 -3.69
CA MET A 102 9.02 10.79 -4.28
C MET A 102 8.77 10.80 -5.80
N LYS A 103 8.59 11.98 -6.41
CA LYS A 103 8.28 12.16 -7.84
C LYS A 103 7.07 11.33 -8.28
N VAL A 104 6.03 11.30 -7.46
CA VAL A 104 4.82 10.54 -7.74
C VAL A 104 4.15 11.10 -9.00
N PRO A 105 3.88 10.27 -10.04
CA PRO A 105 3.12 10.70 -11.20
C PRO A 105 1.69 11.11 -10.81
N ARG A 106 1.17 12.18 -11.42
CA ARG A 106 -0.17 12.70 -11.11
C ARG A 106 -1.27 11.63 -11.25
N SER A 107 -1.15 10.72 -12.21
CA SER A 107 -2.10 9.61 -12.37
C SER A 107 -2.06 8.65 -11.19
N VAL A 108 -0.90 8.37 -10.60
CA VAL A 108 -0.79 7.51 -9.41
C VAL A 108 -1.43 8.18 -8.20
N GLU A 109 -1.21 9.49 -8.03
CA GLU A 109 -1.83 10.27 -6.95
C GLU A 109 -3.36 10.30 -7.05
N LEU A 110 -3.91 10.55 -8.25
CA LEU A 110 -5.36 10.64 -8.47
C LEU A 110 -6.08 9.28 -8.32
N PHE A 111 -5.40 8.18 -8.63
CA PHE A 111 -5.98 6.84 -8.63
C PHE A 111 -5.46 5.96 -7.48
N MET A 112 -4.76 6.52 -6.49
CA MET A 112 -4.31 5.74 -5.34
C MET A 112 -5.51 5.17 -4.58
N GLY A 113 -5.35 3.94 -4.14
CA GLY A 113 -6.38 3.21 -3.42
C GLY A 113 -6.00 1.74 -3.28
N PRO A 114 -6.74 0.99 -2.46
CA PRO A 114 -6.51 -0.45 -2.34
C PRO A 114 -6.71 -1.09 -3.71
N ALA A 115 -5.75 -1.91 -4.14
CA ALA A 115 -5.88 -2.62 -5.40
C ALA A 115 -7.11 -3.55 -5.34
N ALA A 116 -8.21 -3.18 -6.01
CA ALA A 116 -9.38 -4.03 -6.18
C ALA A 116 -9.07 -5.36 -6.91
N THR A 117 -7.84 -5.53 -7.41
CA THR A 117 -7.47 -6.54 -8.42
C THR A 117 -6.39 -7.53 -7.97
N ALA A 118 -5.98 -7.56 -6.70
CA ALA A 118 -5.10 -8.62 -6.19
C ALA A 118 -5.86 -9.92 -5.82
N SER A 119 -7.15 -9.83 -5.49
CA SER A 119 -7.94 -11.00 -5.04
C SER A 119 -8.38 -11.96 -6.16
N ALA A 120 -8.17 -11.63 -7.44
CA ALA A 120 -8.63 -12.45 -8.56
C ALA A 120 -7.67 -13.59 -8.96
N ARG A 121 -6.51 -13.77 -8.31
CA ARG A 121 -5.48 -14.76 -8.72
C ARG A 121 -5.23 -15.93 -7.76
N THR A 122 -6.08 -16.13 -6.76
CA THR A 122 -6.03 -17.34 -5.90
C THR A 122 -7.26 -18.26 -6.06
N GLY A 123 -8.20 -17.94 -6.95
CA GLY A 123 -9.44 -18.70 -7.16
C GLY A 123 -9.41 -19.74 -8.30
N GLY A 124 -8.24 -20.25 -8.68
CA GLY A 124 -8.08 -21.14 -9.84
C GLY A 124 -7.32 -22.42 -9.53
N ALA A 125 -7.85 -23.29 -8.67
CA ALA A 125 -7.62 -24.74 -8.69
C ALA A 125 -8.44 -25.42 -7.57
N ARG A 126 -9.75 -25.56 -7.75
CA ARG A 126 -10.49 -26.64 -7.08
C ARG A 126 -10.92 -27.62 -8.17
N ALA A 127 -10.32 -28.80 -8.06
CA ALA A 127 -10.36 -29.95 -8.96
C ALA A 127 -11.71 -30.13 -9.68
N ALA A 128 -11.64 -30.19 -11.01
CA ALA A 128 -12.58 -30.99 -11.78
C ALA A 128 -12.45 -32.43 -11.26
N GLY A 129 -13.45 -32.89 -10.51
CA GLY A 129 -13.53 -34.27 -10.06
C GLY A 129 -13.61 -35.21 -11.26
N PRO A 130 -13.03 -36.42 -11.19
CA PRO A 130 -13.13 -37.39 -12.27
C PRO A 130 -14.60 -37.81 -12.44
N SER A 131 -15.13 -37.61 -13.64
CA SER A 131 -16.38 -38.23 -14.09
C SER A 131 -16.23 -39.76 -14.00
N ALA A 132 -17.02 -40.38 -13.13
CA ALA A 132 -17.11 -41.83 -13.03
C ALA A 132 -17.78 -42.40 -14.31
N PRO A 133 -17.24 -43.46 -14.91
CA PRO A 133 -17.89 -44.14 -16.03
C PRO A 133 -19.06 -44.99 -15.52
N GLY A 134 -20.12 -45.05 -16.34
CA GLY A 134 -21.35 -45.78 -16.05
C GLY A 134 -21.13 -47.26 -15.78
N ALA A 135 -21.90 -47.79 -14.83
CA ALA A 135 -22.07 -49.22 -14.60
C ALA A 135 -23.33 -49.70 -15.33
N PRO A 136 -23.31 -50.89 -15.97
CA PRO A 136 -24.47 -51.49 -16.62
C PRO A 136 -25.33 -52.28 -15.63
N GLY A 137 -26.65 -52.27 -15.85
CA GLY A 137 -27.65 -53.13 -15.23
C GLY A 137 -28.90 -53.15 -16.10
#